data_AF-G2Z5I3-F1
#
_entry.id   AF-G2Z5I3-F1
#
_cell.length_a   1.000
_cell.length_b   1.000
_cell.length_c   1.000
_cell.angle_alpha   90.00
_cell.angle_beta   90.00
_cell.angle_gamma   90.00
#
_symmetry.space_group_name_H-M   'P 1'
#
loop_
_entity.id
_entity.type
_entity.pdbx_description
1 polymer ?
#
loop_
_entity_poly.entity_id
_entity_poly.type
_entity_poly.pdbx_seq_one_letter_code
_entity_poly.pdbx_strand_id
1 'polypeptide(L)'
;MTEPYYTIDFSASACMFEIRVNDYPVVTMNIEGQAATNIPINFAILESGLQTISSKLLPNLGETQLNSKAELKFDIKLFDVSNDFVFDKQFGEYQSEPIDNKKPPIVSYTNTFQAIVPYKLDAWQKSKNLRDIEFCKMKLDAAYKKITKIIENGNFEEYKQLISKRENNMVTSMYLSKKEAEGRMIGLIKDFNSGFKVQPISDDCVMMFYANDRVAALKKTNGEPALFLFNEETQEELMLDLSFHIPEGKTEFEVI
;
A
#
# COMPACT_ATOMS: atom_id res chain seq x y z
N MET A 1 12.87 7.37 -24.63
CA MET A 1 13.44 7.18 -23.28
C MET A 1 12.59 6.09 -22.66
N THR A 2 13.20 5.06 -22.06
CA THR A 2 12.43 3.93 -21.52
C THR A 2 11.69 4.36 -20.25
N GLU A 3 10.48 3.84 -20.05
CA GLU A 3 9.69 4.07 -18.84
C GLU A 3 9.52 2.73 -18.12
N PRO A 4 10.49 2.33 -17.27
CA PRO A 4 10.50 1.02 -16.63
C PRO A 4 9.41 0.87 -15.57
N TYR A 5 8.46 -0.03 -15.84
CA TYR A 5 7.31 -0.31 -14.99
C TYR A 5 7.44 -1.69 -14.36
N TYR A 6 7.79 -1.71 -13.09
CA TYR A 6 7.93 -2.90 -12.27
C TYR A 6 6.58 -3.29 -11.67
N THR A 7 6.25 -4.57 -11.77
CA THR A 7 5.07 -5.15 -11.15
C THR A 7 5.42 -6.43 -10.40
N ILE A 8 4.56 -6.81 -9.46
CA ILE A 8 4.57 -8.13 -8.84
C ILE A 8 3.39 -8.89 -9.41
N ASP A 9 3.67 -9.99 -10.11
CA ASP A 9 2.68 -10.98 -10.51
C ASP A 9 2.59 -12.01 -9.39
N PHE A 10 1.43 -12.17 -8.76
CA PHE A 10 1.28 -13.12 -7.67
C PHE A 10 0.08 -14.03 -7.83
N SER A 11 0.16 -15.19 -7.17
CA SER A 11 -0.99 -16.03 -6.86
C SER A 11 -0.92 -16.47 -5.41
N ALA A 12 -2.07 -16.52 -4.75
CA ALA A 12 -2.20 -16.92 -3.36
C ALA A 12 -3.47 -17.75 -3.17
N SER A 13 -3.44 -18.70 -2.23
CA SER A 13 -4.61 -19.48 -1.86
C SER A 13 -4.65 -19.78 -0.36
N ALA A 14 -5.87 -19.86 0.20
CA ALA A 14 -6.15 -20.29 1.59
C ALA A 14 -5.20 -19.69 2.65
N CYS A 15 -4.90 -18.39 2.52
CA CYS A 15 -4.00 -17.67 3.42
C CYS A 15 -4.30 -16.17 3.44
N MET A 16 -3.92 -15.53 4.54
CA MET A 16 -3.61 -14.11 4.52
C MET A 16 -2.15 -13.94 4.13
N PHE A 17 -1.84 -12.92 3.33
CA PHE A 17 -0.46 -12.63 3.00
C PHE A 17 -0.20 -11.12 2.90
N GLU A 18 1.07 -10.76 3.02
CA GLU A 18 1.57 -9.41 2.80
C GLU A 18 2.84 -9.49 1.95
N ILE A 19 2.95 -8.62 0.94
CA ILE A 19 4.18 -8.40 0.19
C ILE A 19 4.60 -6.94 0.36
N ARG A 20 5.86 -6.72 0.68
CA ARG A 20 6.47 -5.41 0.85
C ARG A 20 7.68 -5.23 -0.07
N VAL A 21 7.89 -4.00 -0.52
CA VAL A 21 9.10 -3.55 -1.21
C VAL A 21 9.70 -2.41 -0.41
N ASN A 22 10.99 -2.50 -0.07
CA ASN A 22 11.67 -1.55 0.84
C ASN A 22 10.94 -1.38 2.19
N ASP A 23 10.37 -2.48 2.70
CA ASP A 23 9.48 -2.53 3.87
C ASP A 23 8.21 -1.66 3.75
N TYR A 24 7.91 -1.12 2.57
CA TYR A 24 6.65 -0.44 2.27
C TYR A 24 5.63 -1.45 1.73
N PRO A 25 4.37 -1.44 2.21
CA PRO A 25 3.38 -2.43 1.83
C PRO A 25 2.94 -2.21 0.38
N VAL A 26 2.94 -3.28 -0.41
CA VAL A 26 2.48 -3.26 -1.80
C VAL A 26 1.13 -3.95 -1.91
N VAL A 27 0.96 -5.08 -1.21
CA VAL A 27 -0.31 -5.79 -1.15
C VAL A 27 -0.46 -6.50 0.18
N THR A 28 -1.68 -6.50 0.70
CA THR A 28 -2.11 -7.34 1.82
C THR A 28 -3.52 -7.83 1.51
N MET A 29 -3.73 -9.13 1.57
CA MET A 29 -5.06 -9.72 1.32
C MET A 29 -5.28 -10.94 2.21
N ASN A 30 -6.53 -11.14 2.64
CA ASN A 30 -7.00 -12.35 3.30
C ASN A 30 -7.80 -13.20 2.30
N ILE A 31 -7.21 -14.31 1.83
CA ILE A 31 -7.73 -15.12 0.73
C ILE A 31 -8.21 -16.49 1.25
N GLU A 32 -9.52 -16.68 1.32
CA GLU A 32 -10.12 -17.99 1.65
C GLU A 32 -9.99 -19.00 0.50
N GLY A 33 -10.18 -18.53 -0.73
CA GLY A 33 -10.12 -19.32 -1.96
C GLY A 33 -8.75 -19.23 -2.64
N GLN A 34 -8.76 -18.73 -3.88
CA GLN A 34 -7.57 -18.46 -4.67
C GLN A 34 -7.70 -17.08 -5.31
N ALA A 35 -6.61 -16.33 -5.36
CA ALA A 35 -6.51 -15.07 -6.09
C ALA A 35 -5.20 -15.06 -6.88
N ALA A 36 -5.22 -14.43 -8.04
CA ALA A 36 -4.02 -14.11 -8.80
C ALA A 36 -4.20 -12.77 -9.50
N THR A 37 -3.20 -11.91 -9.42
CA THR A 37 -3.23 -10.58 -10.07
C THR A 37 -1.82 -10.03 -10.23
N ASN A 38 -1.73 -8.96 -11.00
CA ASN A 38 -0.51 -8.23 -11.28
C ASN A 38 -0.63 -6.81 -10.73
N ILE A 39 0.29 -6.39 -9.88
CA ILE A 39 0.23 -5.08 -9.19
C ILE A 39 1.50 -4.27 -9.40
N PRO A 40 1.40 -2.96 -9.68
CA PRO A 40 2.58 -2.12 -9.85
C PRO A 40 3.28 -1.85 -8.53
N ILE A 41 4.60 -1.74 -8.56
CA ILE A 41 5.43 -1.55 -7.35
C ILE A 41 6.33 -0.32 -7.41
N ASN A 42 6.30 0.43 -8.52
CA ASN A 42 7.15 1.60 -8.73
C ASN A 42 7.07 2.63 -7.59
N PHE A 43 5.91 2.81 -6.97
CA PHE A 43 5.75 3.75 -5.84
C PHE A 43 6.59 3.39 -4.61
N ALA A 44 7.03 2.13 -4.50
CA ALA A 44 7.86 1.64 -3.40
C ALA A 44 9.37 1.60 -3.76
N ILE A 45 9.72 1.83 -5.03
CA ILE A 45 11.11 1.92 -5.52
C ILE A 45 11.47 3.41 -5.53
N LEU A 46 12.17 3.92 -4.53
CA LEU A 46 12.35 5.38 -4.41
C LEU A 46 13.41 5.95 -5.35
N GLU A 47 14.40 5.15 -5.72
CA GLU A 47 15.46 5.48 -6.69
C GLU A 47 16.11 4.21 -7.22
N SER A 48 16.87 4.34 -8.31
CA SER A 48 17.67 3.24 -8.86
C SER A 48 18.63 2.66 -7.81
N GLY A 49 18.76 1.34 -7.77
CA GLY A 49 19.60 0.68 -6.77
C GLY A 49 19.13 -0.72 -6.40
N LEU A 50 19.79 -1.27 -5.40
CA LEU A 50 19.38 -2.50 -4.73
C LEU A 50 18.12 -2.22 -3.91
N GLN A 51 17.07 -3.00 -4.17
CA GLN A 51 15.78 -2.94 -3.49
C GLN A 51 15.59 -4.22 -2.67
N THR A 52 14.82 -4.15 -1.59
CA THR A 52 14.43 -5.34 -0.81
C THR A 52 12.99 -5.72 -1.14
N ILE A 53 12.71 -7.01 -1.24
CA ILE A 53 11.35 -7.57 -1.30
C ILE A 53 11.18 -8.56 -0.15
N SER A 54 10.04 -8.51 0.53
CA SER A 54 9.71 -9.45 1.59
C SER A 54 8.26 -9.86 1.52
N SER A 55 7.96 -11.09 1.94
CA SER A 55 6.58 -11.55 2.12
C SER A 55 6.37 -12.25 3.44
N LYS A 56 5.13 -12.22 3.91
CA LYS A 56 4.63 -13.00 5.04
C LYS A 56 3.38 -13.75 4.60
N LEU A 57 3.34 -15.03 4.90
CA LEU A 57 2.18 -15.91 4.78
C LEU A 57 1.64 -16.18 6.19
N LEU A 58 0.36 -15.92 6.38
CA LEU A 58 -0.35 -15.92 7.65
C LEU A 58 -1.63 -16.78 7.54
N PRO A 59 -2.11 -17.37 8.64
CA PRO A 59 -3.42 -17.98 8.72
C PRO A 59 -4.50 -17.01 8.29
N ASN A 60 -5.61 -17.53 7.78
CA ASN A 60 -6.76 -16.67 7.50
C ASN A 60 -7.28 -16.03 8.79
N LEU A 61 -7.99 -14.93 8.66
CA LEU A 61 -8.59 -14.23 9.80
C LEU A 61 -9.43 -15.21 10.65
N GLY A 62 -9.15 -15.24 11.95
CA GLY A 62 -9.81 -16.15 12.90
C GLY A 62 -9.13 -17.51 13.06
N GLU A 63 -8.13 -17.85 12.23
CA GLU A 63 -7.34 -19.06 12.34
C GLU A 63 -6.01 -18.82 13.08
N THR A 64 -5.46 -19.88 13.67
CA THR A 64 -4.18 -19.83 14.42
C THR A 64 -3.04 -20.56 13.73
N GLN A 65 -3.34 -21.30 12.66
CA GLN A 65 -2.40 -22.14 11.94
C GLN A 65 -2.67 -22.04 10.45
N LEU A 66 -1.62 -22.12 9.63
CA LEU A 66 -1.77 -22.10 8.18
C LEU A 66 -2.60 -23.30 7.69
N ASN A 67 -3.45 -23.04 6.71
CA ASN A 67 -4.15 -24.10 5.98
C ASN A 67 -3.13 -24.98 5.24
N SER A 68 -3.39 -26.29 5.13
CA SER A 68 -2.52 -27.18 4.35
C SER A 68 -2.48 -26.85 2.85
N LYS A 69 -3.47 -26.06 2.37
CA LYS A 69 -3.54 -25.52 1.01
C LYS A 69 -3.01 -24.08 0.90
N ALA A 70 -2.48 -23.53 1.98
CA ALA A 70 -1.92 -22.19 1.96
C ALA A 70 -0.72 -22.16 1.01
N GLU A 71 -0.74 -21.25 0.05
CA GLU A 71 0.34 -21.09 -0.92
C GLU A 71 0.44 -19.62 -1.31
N LEU A 72 1.67 -19.14 -1.49
CA LEU A 72 1.97 -17.85 -2.10
C LEU A 72 3.08 -18.05 -3.14
N LYS A 73 2.82 -17.59 -4.37
CA LYS A 73 3.82 -17.46 -5.43
C LYS A 73 3.85 -16.05 -5.93
N PHE A 74 5.04 -15.56 -6.26
CA PHE A 74 5.15 -14.34 -7.03
C PHE A 74 6.44 -14.28 -7.83
N ASP A 75 6.43 -13.41 -8.83
CA ASP A 75 7.62 -12.96 -9.55
C ASP A 75 7.52 -11.46 -9.82
N ILE A 76 8.66 -10.85 -10.15
CA ILE A 76 8.73 -9.45 -10.54
C ILE A 76 8.79 -9.39 -12.06
N LYS A 77 7.87 -8.64 -12.66
CA LYS A 77 7.86 -8.36 -14.10
C LYS A 77 8.24 -6.91 -14.35
N LEU A 78 9.05 -6.69 -15.38
CA LEU A 78 9.40 -5.38 -15.88
C LEU A 78 8.78 -5.20 -17.26
N PHE A 79 8.12 -4.06 -17.44
CA PHE A 79 7.60 -3.58 -18.70
C PHE A 79 8.26 -2.25 -19.07
N ASP A 80 8.35 -1.93 -20.35
CA ASP A 80 8.54 -0.55 -20.82
C ASP A 80 7.15 0.00 -21.16
N VAL A 81 6.76 1.13 -20.57
CA VAL A 81 5.45 1.77 -20.79
C VAL A 81 5.51 3.07 -21.57
N SER A 82 6.67 3.39 -22.18
CA SER A 82 6.88 4.66 -22.89
C SER A 82 5.96 4.89 -24.10
N ASN A 83 5.36 3.83 -24.65
CA ASN A 83 4.38 3.92 -25.73
C ASN A 83 3.21 2.95 -25.52
N ASP A 84 3.54 1.68 -25.26
CA ASP A 84 2.61 0.57 -25.00
C ASP A 84 3.12 -0.22 -23.80
N PHE A 85 2.33 -1.14 -23.24
CA PHE A 85 2.73 -2.00 -22.13
C PHE A 85 3.55 -3.21 -22.63
N VAL A 86 4.84 -3.01 -22.92
CA VAL A 86 5.70 -4.02 -23.54
C VAL A 86 6.49 -4.79 -22.48
N PHE A 87 6.30 -6.11 -22.40
CA PHE A 87 7.08 -6.96 -21.51
C PHE A 87 8.58 -6.95 -21.87
N ASP A 88 9.43 -6.71 -20.88
CA ASP A 88 10.90 -6.75 -21.01
C ASP A 88 11.46 -8.03 -20.38
N LYS A 89 11.25 -8.23 -19.08
CA LYS A 89 11.81 -9.37 -18.35
C LYS A 89 11.02 -9.75 -17.09
N GLN A 90 11.25 -10.99 -16.64
CA GLN A 90 10.75 -11.55 -15.39
C GLN A 90 11.92 -12.09 -14.55
N PHE A 91 11.85 -11.93 -13.23
CA PHE A 91 12.87 -12.41 -12.29
C PHE A 91 12.34 -12.43 -10.85
N GLY A 92 13.13 -12.99 -9.92
CA GLY A 92 12.85 -12.90 -8.48
C GLY A 92 11.72 -13.84 -8.04
N GLU A 93 11.58 -14.96 -8.75
CA GLU A 93 10.57 -15.97 -8.50
C GLU A 93 10.63 -16.48 -7.06
N TYR A 94 9.46 -16.60 -6.45
CA TYR A 94 9.28 -17.19 -5.14
C TYR A 94 8.04 -18.07 -5.15
N GLN A 95 8.14 -19.20 -4.47
CA GLN A 95 7.02 -20.06 -4.10
C GLN A 95 7.23 -20.47 -2.64
N SER A 96 6.19 -20.33 -1.83
CA SER A 96 6.20 -20.84 -0.46
C SER A 96 6.37 -22.35 -0.44
N GLU A 97 7.15 -22.86 0.51
CA GLU A 97 7.21 -24.29 0.79
C GLU A 97 5.82 -24.84 1.14
N PRO A 98 5.50 -26.08 0.76
CA PRO A 98 4.25 -26.72 1.16
C PRO A 98 4.07 -26.71 2.68
N ILE A 99 2.86 -26.41 3.14
CA ILE A 99 2.55 -26.43 4.58
C ILE A 99 2.49 -27.88 5.06
N ASP A 100 3.48 -28.25 5.86
CA ASP A 100 3.59 -29.58 6.45
C ASP A 100 2.66 -29.76 7.68
N ASN A 101 2.72 -30.94 8.30
CA ASN A 101 1.90 -31.26 9.47
C ASN A 101 2.18 -30.39 10.71
N LYS A 102 3.30 -29.64 10.75
CA LYS A 102 3.63 -28.75 11.87
C LYS A 102 2.88 -27.42 11.76
N LYS A 103 2.31 -27.09 10.59
CA LYS A 103 1.48 -25.91 10.30
C LYS A 103 1.97 -24.65 11.03
N PRO A 104 3.15 -24.12 10.65
CA PRO A 104 3.71 -22.96 11.32
C PRO A 104 2.71 -21.79 11.31
N PRO A 105 2.74 -20.92 12.33
CA PRO A 105 1.82 -19.80 12.40
C PRO A 105 2.17 -18.72 11.37
N ILE A 106 3.41 -18.66 10.86
CA ILE A 106 3.87 -17.68 9.87
C ILE A 106 4.97 -18.30 9.02
N VAL A 107 4.95 -18.05 7.70
CA VAL A 107 6.09 -18.28 6.81
C VAL A 107 6.56 -16.93 6.27
N SER A 108 7.85 -16.63 6.38
CA SER A 108 8.43 -15.37 5.94
C SER A 108 9.49 -15.60 4.87
N TYR A 109 9.56 -14.69 3.90
CA TYR A 109 10.58 -14.67 2.86
C TYR A 109 11.14 -13.27 2.70
N THR A 110 12.42 -13.16 2.38
CA THR A 110 13.08 -11.89 2.07
C THR A 110 14.17 -12.12 1.04
N ASN A 111 14.24 -11.22 0.07
CA ASN A 111 15.27 -11.22 -0.96
C ASN A 111 15.53 -9.77 -1.42
N THR A 112 16.45 -9.62 -2.36
CA THR A 112 16.81 -8.34 -2.98
C THR A 112 16.78 -8.42 -4.49
N PHE A 113 16.52 -7.30 -5.15
CA PHE A 113 16.60 -7.18 -6.60
C PHE A 113 17.14 -5.82 -7.02
N GLN A 114 17.73 -5.75 -8.21
CA GLN A 114 18.21 -4.49 -8.77
C GLN A 114 17.10 -3.83 -9.59
N ALA A 115 16.78 -2.56 -9.28
CA ALA A 115 15.88 -1.74 -10.07
C ALA A 115 16.63 -0.56 -10.71
N ILE A 116 16.22 -0.19 -11.93
CA ILE A 116 16.70 0.99 -12.64
C ILE A 116 15.46 1.80 -13.04
N VAL A 117 15.36 3.00 -12.50
CA VAL A 117 14.25 3.95 -12.71
C VAL A 117 14.82 5.34 -13.00
N PRO A 118 14.18 6.12 -13.89
CA PRO A 118 14.65 7.45 -14.30
C PRO A 118 14.24 8.57 -13.33
N TYR A 119 13.77 8.21 -12.13
CA TYR A 119 13.27 9.15 -11.12
C TYR A 119 13.95 8.93 -9.77
N LYS A 120 13.81 9.95 -8.91
CA LYS A 120 14.09 9.89 -7.48
C LYS A 120 12.91 10.51 -6.74
N LEU A 121 12.21 9.71 -5.95
CA LEU A 121 11.03 10.14 -5.21
C LEU A 121 11.43 10.81 -3.89
N ASP A 122 10.76 11.89 -3.52
CA ASP A 122 10.85 12.46 -2.17
C ASP A 122 9.72 11.90 -1.33
N ALA A 123 10.00 10.82 -0.61
CA ALA A 123 9.03 10.07 0.18
C ALA A 123 9.44 10.07 1.67
N TRP A 124 9.66 8.87 2.23
CA TRP A 124 9.93 8.69 3.65
C TRP A 124 11.42 8.64 4.03
N GLN A 125 12.36 8.87 3.09
CA GLN A 125 13.80 8.73 3.35
C GLN A 125 14.31 9.68 4.46
N LYS A 126 13.67 10.84 4.61
CA LYS A 126 13.99 11.86 5.62
C LYS A 126 12.90 11.98 6.70
N SER A 127 12.30 10.85 7.06
CA SER A 127 11.31 10.79 8.15
C SER A 127 11.95 10.35 9.44
N LYS A 128 11.35 10.79 10.54
CA LYS A 128 11.68 10.29 11.88
C LYS A 128 11.32 8.81 12.00
N ASN A 129 12.05 8.10 12.86
CA ASN A 129 11.63 6.78 13.31
C ASN A 129 10.41 6.95 14.24
N LEU A 130 9.29 6.36 13.86
CA LEU A 130 8.01 6.50 14.55
C LEU A 130 7.97 5.75 15.89
N ARG A 131 8.92 4.82 16.14
CA ARG A 131 9.11 4.18 17.45
C ARG A 131 9.64 5.15 18.51
N ASP A 132 10.32 6.19 18.10
CA ASP A 132 10.90 7.21 18.97
C ASP A 132 9.90 8.36 19.27
N ILE A 133 8.69 8.29 18.73
CA ILE A 133 7.68 9.34 18.85
C ILE A 133 6.74 9.05 20.02
N GLU A 134 6.76 9.92 21.02
CA GLU A 134 5.78 9.87 22.10
C GLU A 134 4.36 10.06 21.59
N PHE A 135 3.43 9.27 22.13
CA PHE A 135 2.01 9.28 21.75
C PHE A 135 1.78 9.12 20.24
N CYS A 136 2.64 8.36 19.56
CA CYS A 136 2.61 8.19 18.10
C CYS A 136 1.23 7.80 17.57
N LYS A 137 0.58 6.79 18.17
CA LYS A 137 -0.79 6.38 17.81
C LYS A 137 -1.81 7.51 17.94
N MET A 138 -1.77 8.26 19.04
CA MET A 138 -2.69 9.39 19.27
C MET A 138 -2.50 10.50 18.22
N LYS A 139 -1.25 10.77 17.83
CA LYS A 139 -0.93 11.71 16.74
C LYS A 139 -1.45 11.21 15.39
N LEU A 140 -1.32 9.91 15.12
CA LEU A 140 -1.85 9.30 13.90
C LEU A 140 -3.38 9.40 13.86
N ASP A 141 -4.06 9.10 14.98
CA ASP A 141 -5.51 9.22 15.09
C ASP A 141 -5.98 10.66 14.86
N ALA A 142 -5.22 11.65 15.32
CA ALA A 142 -5.51 13.06 15.04
C ALA A 142 -5.38 13.39 13.54
N ALA A 143 -4.42 12.80 12.83
CA ALA A 143 -4.26 12.97 11.38
C ALA A 143 -5.44 12.37 10.60
N TYR A 144 -5.86 11.15 10.95
CA TYR A 144 -7.06 10.55 10.36
C TYR A 144 -8.31 11.39 10.63
N LYS A 145 -8.52 11.83 11.88
CA LYS A 145 -9.65 12.72 12.25
C LYS A 145 -9.65 14.05 11.50
N LYS A 146 -8.46 14.58 11.17
CA LYS A 146 -8.36 15.79 10.35
C LYS A 146 -8.84 15.52 8.93
N ILE A 147 -8.39 14.42 8.32
CA ILE A 147 -8.79 14.04 6.95
C ILE A 147 -10.28 13.74 6.87
N THR A 148 -10.84 12.98 7.82
CA THR A 148 -12.27 12.66 7.81
C THR A 148 -13.12 13.93 7.86
N LYS A 149 -12.77 14.88 8.73
CA LYS A 149 -13.46 16.18 8.82
C LYS A 149 -13.36 17.00 7.53
N ILE A 150 -12.20 17.00 6.88
CA ILE A 150 -12.01 17.70 5.60
C ILE A 150 -12.97 17.12 4.54
N ILE A 151 -13.07 15.79 4.46
CA ILE A 151 -13.95 15.10 3.52
C ILE A 151 -15.42 15.37 3.86
N GLU A 152 -15.81 15.20 5.13
CA GLU A 152 -17.19 15.43 5.61
C GLU A 152 -17.67 16.86 5.38
N ASN A 153 -16.77 17.84 5.48
CA ASN A 153 -17.09 19.26 5.24
C ASN A 153 -17.09 19.63 3.74
N GLY A 154 -16.70 18.71 2.85
CA GLY A 154 -16.58 18.99 1.42
C GLY A 154 -15.39 19.89 1.06
N ASN A 155 -14.38 19.99 1.93
CA ASN A 155 -13.20 20.85 1.73
C ASN A 155 -12.19 20.21 0.77
N PHE A 156 -12.59 19.90 -0.46
CA PHE A 156 -11.79 19.07 -1.38
C PHE A 156 -10.49 19.74 -1.86
N GLU A 157 -10.41 21.07 -1.88
CA GLU A 157 -9.14 21.76 -2.15
C GLU A 157 -8.12 21.55 -1.02
N GLU A 158 -8.58 21.53 0.24
CA GLU A 158 -7.73 21.21 1.38
C GLU A 158 -7.29 19.74 1.34
N TYR A 159 -8.21 18.83 0.96
CA TYR A 159 -7.88 17.42 0.77
C TYR A 159 -6.80 17.21 -0.30
N LYS A 160 -6.96 17.85 -1.48
CA LYS A 160 -5.97 17.82 -2.57
C LYS A 160 -4.59 18.25 -2.08
N GLN A 161 -4.52 19.35 -1.33
CA GLN A 161 -3.25 19.85 -0.79
C GLN A 161 -2.63 18.84 0.18
N LEU A 162 -3.45 18.25 1.05
CA LEU A 162 -3.02 17.29 2.07
C LEU A 162 -2.39 16.02 1.46
N ILE A 163 -2.92 15.52 0.34
CA ILE A 163 -2.39 14.31 -0.34
C ILE A 163 -1.43 14.61 -1.49
N SER A 164 -1.15 15.89 -1.78
CA SER A 164 -0.40 16.31 -2.97
C SER A 164 0.99 15.68 -3.09
N LYS A 165 1.71 15.52 -1.98
CA LYS A 165 3.04 14.90 -1.97
C LYS A 165 2.97 13.43 -2.40
N ARG A 166 2.04 12.67 -1.82
CA ARG A 166 1.74 11.27 -2.16
C ARG A 166 1.31 11.12 -3.61
N GLU A 167 0.44 12.00 -4.10
CA GLU A 167 0.02 11.98 -5.51
C GLU A 167 1.15 12.33 -6.47
N ASN A 168 2.01 13.30 -6.15
CA ASN A 168 3.17 13.64 -6.97
C ASN A 168 4.14 12.46 -7.10
N ASN A 169 4.39 11.73 -6.02
CA ASN A 169 5.19 10.50 -6.04
C ASN A 169 4.51 9.41 -6.90
N MET A 170 3.20 9.26 -6.80
CA MET A 170 2.44 8.30 -7.61
C MET A 170 2.50 8.65 -9.10
N VAL A 171 2.25 9.91 -9.47
CA VAL A 171 2.31 10.40 -10.85
C VAL A 171 3.70 10.18 -11.46
N THR A 172 4.75 10.51 -10.70
CA THR A 172 6.13 10.35 -11.14
C THR A 172 6.51 8.88 -11.31
N SER A 173 6.19 8.04 -10.33
CA SER A 173 6.59 6.64 -10.32
C SER A 173 5.83 5.78 -11.33
N MET A 174 4.59 6.16 -11.65
CA MET A 174 3.72 5.46 -12.61
C MET A 174 3.72 6.06 -14.01
N TYR A 175 4.57 7.06 -14.28
CA TYR A 175 4.66 7.73 -15.58
C TYR A 175 3.33 8.32 -16.07
N LEU A 176 2.50 8.82 -15.14
CA LEU A 176 1.19 9.35 -15.51
C LEU A 176 1.34 10.68 -16.23
N SER A 177 0.61 10.82 -17.33
CA SER A 177 0.42 12.12 -17.98
C SER A 177 -0.36 13.07 -17.07
N LYS A 178 -0.23 14.37 -17.33
CA LYS A 178 -1.00 15.40 -16.62
C LYS A 178 -2.52 15.12 -16.66
N LYS A 179 -3.03 14.65 -17.80
CA LYS A 179 -4.46 14.33 -17.97
C LYS A 179 -4.89 13.17 -17.07
N GLU A 180 -4.08 12.13 -16.96
CA GLU A 180 -4.35 10.98 -16.09
C GLU A 180 -4.29 11.38 -14.61
N ALA A 181 -3.28 12.16 -14.22
CA ALA A 181 -3.15 12.69 -12.88
C ALA A 181 -4.37 13.53 -12.46
N GLU A 182 -4.79 14.47 -13.31
CA GLU A 182 -5.98 15.30 -13.09
C GLU A 182 -7.26 14.45 -13.05
N GLY A 183 -7.39 13.47 -13.97
CA GLY A 183 -8.53 12.57 -14.03
C GLY A 183 -8.72 11.74 -12.77
N ARG A 184 -7.64 11.24 -12.17
CA ARG A 184 -7.69 10.50 -10.89
C ARG A 184 -8.25 11.35 -9.76
N MET A 185 -7.76 12.58 -9.63
CA MET A 185 -8.23 13.49 -8.59
C MET A 185 -9.70 13.91 -8.79
N ILE A 186 -10.08 14.18 -10.05
CA ILE A 186 -11.47 14.51 -10.39
C ILE A 186 -12.39 13.32 -10.09
N GLY A 187 -11.97 12.10 -10.44
CA GLY A 187 -12.72 10.87 -10.14
C GLY A 187 -12.96 10.69 -8.65
N LEU A 188 -11.89 10.78 -7.84
CA LEU A 188 -12.00 10.65 -6.38
C LEU A 188 -12.96 11.69 -5.76
N ILE A 189 -12.89 12.94 -6.21
CA ILE A 189 -13.79 14.00 -5.72
C ILE A 189 -15.22 13.77 -6.19
N LYS A 190 -15.41 13.26 -7.41
CA LYS A 190 -16.73 12.86 -7.89
C LYS A 190 -17.32 11.77 -6.98
N ASP A 191 -16.52 10.79 -6.58
CA ASP A 191 -16.96 9.72 -5.67
C ASP A 191 -17.30 10.29 -4.29
N PHE A 192 -16.50 11.20 -3.74
CA PHE A 192 -16.85 11.90 -2.49
C PHE A 192 -18.19 12.66 -2.58
N ASN A 193 -18.58 13.11 -3.77
CA ASN A 193 -19.84 13.81 -3.99
C ASN A 193 -21.00 12.91 -4.46
N SER A 194 -20.79 11.59 -4.60
CA SER A 194 -21.80 10.67 -5.17
C SER A 194 -22.58 9.88 -4.12
N GLY A 195 -22.72 10.41 -2.90
CA GLY A 195 -23.48 9.78 -1.81
C GLY A 195 -22.63 8.94 -0.84
N PHE A 196 -21.33 8.83 -1.09
CA PHE A 196 -20.39 8.22 -0.16
C PHE A 196 -20.27 9.05 1.13
N LYS A 197 -20.39 8.37 2.28
CA LYS A 197 -20.23 8.97 3.61
C LYS A 197 -19.06 8.31 4.35
N VAL A 198 -18.21 9.12 4.95
CA VAL A 198 -17.11 8.65 5.80
C VAL A 198 -17.67 7.75 6.90
N GLN A 199 -17.07 6.57 7.04
CA GLN A 199 -17.43 5.65 8.11
C GLN A 199 -16.50 5.83 9.32
N PRO A 200 -16.99 5.56 10.55
CA PRO A 200 -16.15 5.58 11.73
C PRO A 200 -14.97 4.63 11.60
N ILE A 201 -13.78 5.08 11.98
CA ILE A 201 -12.62 4.21 12.14
C ILE A 201 -12.83 3.36 13.39
N SER A 202 -12.81 2.05 13.23
CA SER A 202 -13.05 1.10 14.32
C SER A 202 -11.94 1.12 15.37
N ASP A 203 -12.30 0.93 16.64
CA ASP A 203 -11.38 0.92 17.78
C ASP A 203 -10.40 -0.28 17.75
N ASP A 204 -10.74 -1.36 17.03
CA ASP A 204 -9.89 -2.53 16.84
C ASP A 204 -8.86 -2.38 15.70
N CYS A 205 -8.85 -1.23 15.01
CA CYS A 205 -7.85 -0.94 13.99
C CYS A 205 -6.44 -0.88 14.59
N VAL A 206 -5.50 -1.53 13.92
CA VAL A 206 -4.11 -1.63 14.35
C VAL A 206 -3.25 -0.61 13.61
N MET A 207 -2.31 0.00 14.34
CA MET A 207 -1.29 0.84 13.73
C MET A 207 -0.14 -0.03 13.25
N MET A 208 0.00 -0.07 11.92
CA MET A 208 1.04 -0.81 11.24
C MET A 208 2.22 0.11 10.94
N PHE A 209 3.43 -0.41 11.09
CA PHE A 209 4.68 0.28 10.77
C PHE A 209 5.31 -0.31 9.52
N TYR A 210 5.85 0.59 8.71
CA TYR A 210 6.42 0.32 7.40
C TYR A 210 7.66 1.16 7.15
N ALA A 211 8.36 0.86 6.07
CA ALA A 211 9.54 1.59 5.62
C ALA A 211 10.63 1.73 6.69
N ASN A 212 10.86 0.65 7.44
CA ASN A 212 11.73 0.59 8.61
C ASN A 212 11.29 1.59 9.69
N ASP A 213 10.04 1.44 10.13
CA ASP A 213 9.36 2.25 11.15
C ASP A 213 9.27 3.76 10.83
N ARG A 214 9.42 4.17 9.57
CA ARG A 214 9.32 5.59 9.16
C ARG A 214 7.93 6.00 8.68
N VAL A 215 7.11 5.01 8.34
CA VAL A 215 5.74 5.19 7.86
C VAL A 215 4.80 4.40 8.75
N ALA A 216 3.60 4.92 8.96
CA ALA A 216 2.52 4.20 9.63
C ALA A 216 1.18 4.38 8.92
N ALA A 217 0.32 3.37 9.07
CA ALA A 217 -1.08 3.43 8.66
C ALA A 217 -1.96 2.71 9.69
N LEU A 218 -3.24 3.10 9.77
CA LEU A 218 -4.25 2.32 10.45
C LEU A 218 -4.84 1.31 9.49
N LYS A 219 -4.85 0.03 9.90
CA LYS A 219 -5.40 -1.08 9.15
C LYS A 219 -6.42 -1.84 10.00
N LYS A 220 -7.44 -2.39 9.34
CA LYS A 220 -8.30 -3.42 9.93
C LYS A 220 -7.49 -4.70 10.15
N THR A 221 -8.00 -5.63 10.95
CA THR A 221 -7.31 -6.90 11.26
C THR A 221 -7.13 -7.81 10.04
N ASN A 222 -7.94 -7.64 9.00
CA ASN A 222 -7.81 -8.33 7.71
C ASN A 222 -6.80 -7.67 6.74
N GLY A 223 -6.14 -6.57 7.15
CA GLY A 223 -5.17 -5.83 6.34
C GLY A 223 -5.75 -4.70 5.48
N GLU A 224 -7.08 -4.55 5.43
CA GLU A 224 -7.72 -3.46 4.69
C GLU A 224 -7.44 -2.08 5.34
N PRO A 225 -7.55 -0.99 4.56
CA PRO A 225 -7.50 0.36 5.09
C PRO A 225 -8.56 0.59 6.19
N ALA A 226 -8.16 1.29 7.26
CA ALA A 226 -9.09 1.67 8.32
C ALA A 226 -10.07 2.78 7.91
N LEU A 227 -9.65 3.66 6.98
CA LEU A 227 -10.50 4.74 6.46
C LEU A 227 -11.19 4.30 5.17
N PHE A 228 -12.52 4.31 5.20
CA PHE A 228 -13.34 4.07 4.02
C PHE A 228 -14.61 4.93 4.07
N LEU A 229 -15.22 5.13 2.92
CA LEU A 229 -16.53 5.72 2.78
C LEU A 229 -17.51 4.66 2.28
N PHE A 230 -18.77 4.75 2.67
CA PHE A 230 -19.82 3.84 2.25
C PHE A 230 -20.94 4.59 1.55
N ASN A 231 -21.42 4.04 0.44
CA ASN A 231 -22.61 4.54 -0.26
C ASN A 231 -23.80 3.61 0.03
N GLU A 232 -24.77 4.10 0.79
CA GLU A 232 -25.96 3.33 1.17
C GLU A 232 -26.85 2.95 -0.02
N GLU A 233 -26.86 3.75 -1.09
CA GLU A 233 -27.70 3.49 -2.27
C GLU A 233 -27.10 2.40 -3.15
N THR A 234 -25.79 2.45 -3.41
CA THR A 234 -25.10 1.48 -4.28
C THR A 234 -24.55 0.27 -3.53
N GLN A 235 -24.50 0.33 -2.19
CA GLN A 235 -23.85 -0.67 -1.32
C GLN A 235 -22.34 -0.82 -1.62
N GLU A 236 -21.70 0.25 -2.08
CA GLU A 236 -20.27 0.27 -2.42
C GLU A 236 -19.42 0.87 -1.30
N GLU A 237 -18.20 0.35 -1.15
CA GLU A 237 -17.16 0.91 -0.30
C GLU A 237 -16.07 1.59 -1.14
N LEU A 238 -15.72 2.81 -0.76
CA LEU A 238 -14.55 3.52 -1.25
C LEU A 238 -13.48 3.50 -0.15
N MET A 239 -12.53 2.59 -0.28
CA MET A 239 -11.41 2.48 0.65
C MET A 239 -10.33 3.53 0.34
N LEU A 240 -9.88 4.25 1.36
CA LEU A 240 -8.79 5.23 1.26
C LEU A 240 -7.54 4.66 1.92
N ASP A 241 -6.69 4.02 1.13
CA ASP A 241 -5.42 3.48 1.62
C ASP A 241 -4.37 4.60 1.76
N LEU A 242 -4.37 5.23 2.93
CA LEU A 242 -3.46 6.31 3.28
C LEU A 242 -2.36 5.83 4.23
N SER A 243 -1.14 6.23 3.93
CA SER A 243 0.03 6.06 4.79
C SER A 243 0.56 7.42 5.23
N PHE A 244 1.24 7.45 6.37
CA PHE A 244 1.64 8.69 7.02
C PHE A 244 3.07 8.61 7.52
N HIS A 245 3.77 9.74 7.48
CA HIS A 245 5.09 9.89 8.09
C HIS A 245 5.21 11.21 8.86
N ILE A 246 6.22 11.31 9.70
CA ILE A 246 6.61 12.59 10.31
C ILE A 246 7.96 13.00 9.70
N PRO A 247 8.00 14.02 8.82
CA PRO A 247 9.25 14.52 8.28
C PRO A 247 10.22 15.00 9.37
N GLU A 248 11.50 14.97 9.07
CA GLU A 248 12.51 15.58 9.92
C GLU A 248 12.21 17.08 10.14
N GLY A 249 12.38 17.55 11.38
CA GLY A 249 11.99 18.91 11.79
C GLY A 249 10.49 19.15 12.01
N LYS A 250 9.62 18.18 11.73
CA LYS A 250 8.16 18.27 11.99
C LYS A 250 7.74 17.48 13.22
N THR A 251 6.54 17.75 13.72
CA THR A 251 5.95 17.10 14.91
C THR A 251 4.60 16.43 14.65
N GLU A 252 4.02 16.71 13.48
CA GLU A 252 2.72 16.21 13.02
C GLU A 252 2.91 15.26 11.84
N PHE A 253 1.93 14.38 11.64
CA PHE A 253 1.90 13.46 10.50
C PHE A 253 1.49 14.18 9.22
N GLU A 254 2.16 13.82 8.12
CA GLU A 254 1.82 14.18 6.75
C GLU A 254 1.51 12.89 5.97
N VAL A 255 0.62 12.97 4.97
CA VAL A 255 0.31 11.82 4.09
C VAL A 255 1.46 11.59 3.12
N ILE A 256 1.82 10.33 2.91
CA ILE A 256 2.93 9.92 2.04
C ILE A 256 2.58 8.71 1.18
#